data_AF-A0A1I6L703-F1
#
_entry.id   AF-A0A1I6L703-F1
#
_cell.length_a   1.000
_cell.length_b   1.000
_cell.length_c   1.000
_cell.angle_alpha   90.00
_cell.angle_beta   90.00
_cell.angle_gamma   90.00
#
_symmetry.space_group_name_H-M   'P 1'
#
loop_
_entity.id
_entity.type
_entity.pdbx_description
1 polymer ?
#
loop_
_entity_poly.entity_id
_entity_poly.type
_entity_poly.pdbx_seq_one_letter_code
_entity_poly.pdbx_strand_id
1 'polypeptide(L)'
;MIEDDRSEGLRLVRRLREGLVRNDGSTPRFDVDHETAIDPTPDGTLAATLAADGRSLAAVYAQPTRAYVEFEAAPTVAAASADAAGLRVRPKASRPPKTLVFVESVGDVEPALGVIAAVHAASESPRGADESP
;
A
#
# COMPACT_ATOMS: atom_id res chain seq x y z
N MET A 1 -13.99 -17.37 25.67
CA MET A 1 -13.86 -16.04 25.01
C MET A 1 -12.69 -16.23 24.06
N ILE A 2 -12.92 -16.30 22.75
CA ILE A 2 -11.81 -16.40 21.78
C ILE A 2 -11.34 -14.96 21.63
N GLU A 3 -10.33 -14.58 22.40
CA GLU A 3 -9.51 -13.43 22.03
C GLU A 3 -8.89 -13.81 20.70
N ASP A 4 -9.41 -13.22 19.63
CA ASP A 4 -8.76 -13.23 18.32
C ASP A 4 -7.47 -12.42 18.55
N ASP A 5 -6.43 -13.09 19.07
CA ASP A 5 -5.06 -12.62 19.36
C ASP A 5 -4.30 -12.25 18.06
N ARG A 6 -5.07 -11.91 17.04
CA ARG A 6 -4.60 -11.51 15.74
C ARG A 6 -4.11 -10.08 15.90
N SER A 7 -2.79 -9.94 15.78
CA SER A 7 -2.06 -8.67 15.81
C SER A 7 -2.85 -7.54 15.13
N GLU A 8 -2.83 -6.35 15.74
CA GLU A 8 -3.50 -5.17 15.19
C GLU A 8 -3.05 -4.89 13.76
N GLY A 9 -1.78 -5.16 13.43
CA GLY A 9 -1.29 -5.04 12.06
C GLY A 9 -2.01 -5.96 11.07
N LEU A 10 -2.31 -7.20 11.45
CA LEU A 10 -3.11 -8.10 10.61
C LEU A 10 -4.55 -7.62 10.45
N ARG A 11 -5.13 -7.02 11.49
CA ARG A 11 -6.47 -6.40 11.38
C ARG A 11 -6.45 -5.25 10.36
N LEU A 12 -5.42 -4.41 10.39
CA LEU A 12 -5.27 -3.31 9.43
C LEU A 12 -5.03 -3.81 8.00
N VAL A 13 -4.17 -4.83 7.81
CA VAL A 13 -3.97 -5.46 6.49
C VAL A 13 -5.29 -5.99 5.94
N ARG A 14 -6.08 -6.70 6.77
CA ARG A 14 -7.39 -7.20 6.34
C ARG A 14 -8.31 -6.07 5.90
N ARG A 15 -8.35 -4.95 6.64
CA ARG A 15 -9.18 -3.79 6.27
C ARG A 15 -8.74 -3.13 4.97
N LEU A 16 -7.43 -2.96 4.76
CA LEU A 16 -6.89 -2.48 3.48
C LEU A 16 -7.33 -3.38 2.33
N ARG A 17 -7.20 -4.71 2.50
CA ARG A 17 -7.61 -5.67 1.47
C ARG A 17 -9.10 -5.61 1.17
N GLU A 18 -9.93 -5.54 2.21
CA GLU A 18 -11.37 -5.39 2.05
C GLU A 18 -11.71 -4.10 1.30
N GLY A 19 -11.03 -2.99 1.59
CA GLY A 19 -11.19 -1.71 0.90
C GLY A 19 -10.76 -1.76 -0.57
N LEU A 20 -9.64 -2.43 -0.88
CA LEU A 20 -9.16 -2.63 -2.24
C LEU A 20 -10.14 -3.45 -3.10
N VAL A 21 -10.85 -4.41 -2.50
CA VAL A 21 -11.83 -5.26 -3.19
C VAL A 21 -13.21 -4.60 -3.29
N ARG A 22 -13.62 -3.81 -2.29
CA ARG A 22 -14.97 -3.22 -2.22
C ARG A 22 -15.21 -2.04 -3.16
N ASN A 23 -14.16 -1.51 -3.78
CA ASN A 23 -14.23 -0.19 -4.35
C ASN A 23 -15.16 -0.12 -5.59
N ASP A 24 -15.96 0.93 -5.63
CA ASP A 24 -17.29 1.08 -6.24
C ASP A 24 -17.25 1.54 -7.72
N GLY A 25 -16.24 1.06 -8.46
CA GLY A 25 -16.20 1.17 -9.92
C GLY A 25 -15.37 2.31 -10.50
N SER A 26 -14.69 3.11 -9.67
CA SER A 26 -13.73 4.14 -10.12
C SER A 26 -12.26 3.76 -9.91
N THR A 27 -11.98 2.57 -9.38
CA THR A 27 -10.61 2.08 -9.20
C THR A 27 -10.23 1.02 -10.22
N PRO A 28 -8.93 0.92 -10.53
CA PRO A 28 -8.38 -0.15 -11.32
C PRO A 28 -8.59 -1.48 -10.60
N ARG A 29 -8.75 -2.55 -11.39
CA ARG A 29 -8.83 -3.90 -10.85
C ARG A 29 -7.44 -4.33 -10.38
N PHE A 30 -7.15 -4.12 -9.10
CA PHE A 30 -5.92 -4.60 -8.48
C PHE A 30 -5.93 -6.13 -8.38
N ASP A 31 -4.81 -6.74 -8.77
CA ASP A 31 -4.50 -8.12 -8.41
C ASP A 31 -3.86 -8.11 -7.01
N VAL A 32 -4.48 -8.85 -6.08
CA VAL A 32 -4.08 -8.88 -4.67
C VAL A 32 -3.75 -10.32 -4.30
N ASP A 33 -2.47 -10.66 -4.35
CA ASP A 33 -1.96 -11.91 -3.79
C ASP A 33 -1.69 -11.71 -2.29
N HIS A 34 -2.13 -12.64 -1.46
CA HIS A 34 -2.08 -12.48 -0.01
C HIS A 34 -1.80 -13.81 0.71
N GLU A 35 -1.05 -13.71 1.80
CA GLU A 35 -0.84 -14.82 2.72
C GLU A 35 -1.81 -14.70 3.90
N THR A 36 -2.49 -15.80 4.23
CA THR A 36 -3.51 -15.85 5.29
C THR A 36 -2.97 -16.38 6.62
N ALA A 37 -1.80 -17.01 6.60
CA ALA A 37 -1.14 -17.61 7.74
C ALA A 37 0.27 -17.05 7.95
N ILE A 38 0.38 -15.74 8.17
CA ILE A 38 1.65 -15.10 8.57
C ILE A 38 1.71 -14.82 10.06
N ASP A 39 2.92 -14.83 10.59
CA ASP A 39 3.26 -14.31 11.91
C ASP A 39 3.96 -12.94 11.75
N PRO A 40 3.34 -11.81 12.16
CA PRO A 40 3.91 -10.48 12.01
C PRO A 40 5.17 -10.27 12.86
N THR A 41 6.23 -9.78 12.22
CA THR A 41 7.49 -9.44 12.90
C THR A 41 7.65 -7.93 13.07
N PRO A 42 8.47 -7.44 14.02
CA PRO A 42 8.74 -6.01 14.17
C PRO A 42 9.31 -5.35 12.91
N ASP A 43 10.05 -6.10 12.08
CA ASP A 43 10.58 -5.62 10.79
C ASP A 43 9.52 -5.58 9.68
N GLY A 44 8.41 -6.29 9.86
CA GLY A 44 7.34 -6.43 8.90
C GLY A 44 7.38 -7.77 8.18
N THR A 45 6.28 -8.50 8.22
CA THR A 45 6.08 -9.74 7.45
C THR A 45 5.22 -9.42 6.23
N LEU A 46 5.65 -9.85 5.04
CA LEU A 46 4.89 -9.63 3.80
C LEU A 46 3.52 -10.30 3.92
N ALA A 47 2.46 -9.51 3.74
CA ALA A 47 1.09 -9.97 3.93
C ALA A 47 0.27 -9.96 2.64
N ALA A 48 0.56 -9.02 1.76
CA ALA A 48 -0.01 -8.99 0.42
C ALA A 48 0.91 -8.27 -0.57
N THR A 49 0.79 -8.62 -1.84
CA THR A 49 1.34 -7.84 -2.96
C THR A 49 0.19 -7.24 -3.75
N LEU A 50 0.41 -6.06 -4.31
CA LEU A 50 -0.53 -5.33 -5.13
C LEU A 50 0.07 -5.17 -6.50
N ALA A 51 -0.62 -5.69 -7.52
CA ALA A 51 -0.26 -5.51 -8.90
C ALA A 51 -1.43 -4.91 -9.68
N ALA A 52 -1.09 -4.22 -10.77
CA ALA A 52 -2.06 -3.75 -11.75
C ALA A 52 -1.46 -3.86 -13.15
N ASP A 53 -2.26 -4.32 -14.11
CA ASP A 53 -1.83 -4.59 -15.50
C ASP A 53 -0.55 -5.43 -15.59
N GLY A 54 -0.42 -6.43 -14.69
CA GLY A 54 0.76 -7.30 -14.62
C GLY A 54 2.04 -6.64 -14.09
N ARG A 55 1.96 -5.42 -13.55
CA ARG A 55 3.08 -4.68 -12.97
C ARG A 55 2.92 -4.58 -11.45
N SER A 56 4.00 -4.83 -10.72
CA SER A 56 4.04 -4.67 -9.26
C SER A 56 3.92 -3.19 -8.90
N LEU A 57 2.94 -2.86 -8.06
CA LEU A 57 2.67 -1.50 -7.61
C LEU A 57 3.27 -1.28 -6.21
N ALA A 58 2.91 -2.18 -5.29
CA ALA A 58 3.25 -2.07 -3.89
C ALA A 58 3.18 -3.43 -3.18
N ALA A 59 3.75 -3.48 -1.99
CA ALA A 59 3.65 -4.63 -1.08
C ALA A 59 3.18 -4.16 0.30
N VAL A 60 2.26 -4.90 0.90
CA VAL A 60 1.70 -4.63 2.22
C VAL A 60 2.38 -5.55 3.23
N TYR A 61 2.92 -4.95 4.29
CA TYR A 61 3.61 -5.66 5.36
C TYR A 61 2.86 -5.48 6.68
N ALA A 62 2.76 -6.57 7.45
CA ALA A 62 2.18 -6.57 8.78
C ALA A 62 3.30 -6.55 9.84
N GLN A 63 3.19 -5.65 10.81
CA GLN A 63 3.92 -5.66 12.07
C GLN A 63 2.94 -6.05 13.21
N PRO A 64 3.42 -6.36 14.44
CA PRO A 64 2.53 -6.73 15.54
C PRO A 64 1.44 -5.69 15.86
N THR A 65 1.73 -4.40 15.69
CA THR A 65 0.84 -3.31 16.10
C THR A 65 0.34 -2.43 14.96
N ARG A 66 0.88 -2.59 13.75
CA ARG A 66 0.57 -1.74 12.59
C ARG A 66 0.86 -2.43 11.27
N ALA A 67 0.47 -1.81 10.17
CA ALA A 67 0.89 -2.22 8.84
C ALA A 67 1.68 -1.09 8.15
N TYR A 68 2.36 -1.41 7.06
CA TYR A 68 2.84 -0.40 6.14
C TYR A 68 2.75 -0.91 4.70
N VAL A 69 2.61 0.04 3.78
CA VAL A 69 2.64 -0.21 2.34
C VAL A 69 3.98 0.28 1.81
N GLU A 70 4.76 -0.64 1.22
CA GLU A 70 6.00 -0.34 0.50
C GLU A 70 5.67 -0.10 -0.97
N PHE A 71 5.88 1.12 -1.45
CA PHE A 71 5.72 1.51 -2.83
C PHE A 71 7.07 1.48 -3.55
N GLU A 72 7.13 0.68 -4.61
CA GLU A 72 8.22 0.70 -5.58
C GLU A 72 7.83 1.49 -6.84
N ALA A 73 6.54 1.44 -7.22
CA ALA A 73 5.98 2.28 -8.26
C ALA A 73 5.78 3.71 -7.75
N ALA A 74 6.16 4.70 -8.56
CA ALA A 74 6.03 6.14 -8.29
C ALA A 74 6.29 6.55 -6.82
N PRO A 75 7.46 6.23 -6.23
CA PRO A 75 7.72 6.40 -4.79
C PRO A 75 7.62 7.85 -4.32
N THR A 76 7.87 8.82 -5.21
CA THR A 76 7.69 10.26 -4.93
C THR A 76 6.21 10.64 -4.81
N VAL A 77 5.34 10.07 -5.66
CA VAL A 77 3.88 10.28 -5.61
C VAL A 77 3.32 9.66 -4.35
N ALA A 78 3.79 8.46 -3.98
CA ALA A 78 3.42 7.82 -2.72
C ALA A 78 3.75 8.73 -1.53
N ALA A 79 4.97 9.27 -1.48
CA ALA A 79 5.41 10.14 -0.40
C ALA A 79 4.57 11.43 -0.32
N ALA A 80 4.38 12.13 -1.44
CA ALA A 80 3.62 13.38 -1.46
C ALA A 80 2.14 13.18 -1.11
N SER A 81 1.52 12.12 -1.63
CA SER A 81 0.10 11.84 -1.38
C SER A 81 -0.14 11.42 0.07
N ALA A 82 0.76 10.61 0.63
CA ALA A 82 0.69 10.18 2.02
C ALA A 82 0.92 11.33 3.00
N ASP A 83 1.89 12.21 2.73
CA ASP A 83 2.13 13.42 3.53
C ASP A 83 0.91 14.35 3.52
N ALA A 84 0.32 14.61 2.34
CA ALA A 84 -0.90 15.40 2.20
C ALA A 84 -2.10 14.79 2.93
N ALA A 85 -2.14 13.46 3.06
CA ALA A 85 -3.18 12.75 3.78
C ALA A 85 -2.89 12.59 5.30
N GLY A 86 -1.78 13.15 5.79
CA GLY A 86 -1.39 13.10 7.21
C GLY A 86 -0.84 11.75 7.66
N LEU A 87 -0.46 10.86 6.73
CA LEU A 87 0.11 9.57 7.03
C LEU A 87 1.61 9.70 7.31
N ARG A 88 2.12 8.82 8.17
CA ARG A 88 3.56 8.72 8.41
C ARG A 88 4.24 8.11 7.18
N VAL A 89 5.24 8.82 6.64
CA VAL A 89 6.03 8.42 5.47
C VAL A 89 7.48 8.18 5.85
N ARG A 90 8.10 7.17 5.24
CA ARG A 90 9.54 6.94 5.32
C ARG A 90 10.11 6.52 3.96
N PRO A 91 10.82 7.42 3.25
CA PRO A 91 11.62 7.03 2.11
C PRO A 91 12.72 6.04 2.52
N LYS A 92 12.97 5.05 1.66
CA LYS A 92 13.97 4.00 1.84
C LYS A 92 15.01 4.14 0.74
N ALA A 93 16.26 4.38 1.14
CA ALA A 93 17.39 4.50 0.23
C ALA A 93 17.83 3.12 -0.31
N SER A 94 16.97 2.49 -1.10
CA SER A 94 17.23 1.25 -1.84
C SER A 94 17.42 1.54 -3.34
N ARG A 95 17.84 0.52 -4.11
CA ARG A 95 17.82 0.54 -5.58
C ARG A 95 16.98 -0.65 -6.07
N PRO A 96 15.80 -0.43 -6.66
CA PRO A 96 15.14 0.86 -6.89
C PRO A 96 14.73 1.59 -5.59
N PRO A 97 14.57 2.93 -5.61
CA PRO A 97 14.11 3.70 -4.44
C PRO A 97 12.69 3.29 -4.07
N LYS A 98 12.40 3.27 -2.77
CA LYS A 98 11.08 2.85 -2.26
C LYS A 98 10.57 3.84 -1.22
N THR A 99 9.26 3.88 -1.06
CA THR A 99 8.60 4.69 -0.02
C THR A 99 7.73 3.79 0.84
N LEU A 100 7.91 3.88 2.17
CA LEU A 100 7.04 3.22 3.13
C LEU A 100 5.98 4.21 3.61
N VAL A 101 4.71 3.82 3.58
CA VAL A 101 3.58 4.56 4.15
C VAL A 101 2.98 3.70 5.25
N PHE A 102 2.94 4.23 6.48
CA PHE A 102 2.45 3.48 7.63
C PHE A 102 0.94 3.63 7.78
N VAL A 103 0.30 2.54 8.16
CA VAL A 103 -1.11 2.45 8.54
C VAL A 103 -1.10 1.99 9.99
N GLU A 104 -1.26 2.94 10.91
CA GLU A 104 -1.11 2.76 12.35
C GLU A 104 -2.48 2.65 13.05
N SER A 105 -3.56 3.04 12.37
CA SER A 105 -4.93 2.96 12.88
C SER A 105 -5.96 2.64 11.79
N VAL A 106 -7.19 2.30 12.20
CA VAL A 106 -8.31 2.10 11.26
C VAL A 106 -8.63 3.38 10.47
N GLY A 107 -8.39 4.56 11.06
CA GLY A 107 -8.59 5.84 10.40
C GLY A 107 -7.62 6.09 9.23
N ASP A 108 -6.48 5.40 9.23
CA ASP A 108 -5.45 5.53 8.20
C ASP A 108 -5.76 4.70 6.94
N VAL A 109 -6.72 3.76 7.03
CA VAL A 109 -7.03 2.81 5.96
C VAL A 109 -7.53 3.54 4.70
N GLU A 110 -8.53 4.40 4.83
CA GLU A 110 -9.08 5.16 3.70
C GLU A 110 -8.05 6.10 3.06
N PRO A 111 -7.30 6.93 3.82
CA PRO A 111 -6.15 7.67 3.30
C PRO A 111 -5.14 6.80 2.53
N ALA A 112 -4.79 5.62 3.06
CA ALA A 112 -3.82 4.74 2.44
C ALA A 112 -4.34 4.15 1.11
N LEU A 113 -5.65 3.84 1.01
CA LEU A 113 -6.28 3.45 -0.26
C LEU A 113 -6.19 4.58 -1.29
N GLY A 114 -6.37 5.84 -0.86
CA GLY A 114 -6.18 7.01 -1.72
C GLY A 114 -4.76 7.12 -2.27
N VAL A 115 -3.73 6.83 -1.45
CA VAL A 115 -2.33 6.80 -1.90
C VAL A 115 -2.10 5.70 -2.94
N ILE A 116 -2.64 4.50 -2.73
CA ILE A 116 -2.55 3.38 -3.69
C ILE A 116 -3.16 3.78 -5.03
N ALA A 117 -4.34 4.41 -5.01
CA ALA A 117 -5.00 4.90 -6.23
C ALA A 117 -4.18 5.98 -6.95
N ALA A 118 -3.59 6.92 -6.22
CA ALA A 118 -2.74 7.97 -6.80
C ALA A 118 -1.47 7.40 -7.47
N VAL A 119 -0.82 6.42 -6.82
CA VAL A 119 0.35 5.73 -7.37
C VAL A 119 -0.03 4.94 -8.63
N HIS A 120 -1.20 4.30 -8.63
CA HIS A 120 -1.71 3.63 -9.83
C HIS A 120 -1.89 4.60 -10.99
N ALA A 121 -2.63 5.69 -10.80
CA ALA A 121 -2.86 6.69 -11.84
C ALA A 121 -1.55 7.27 -12.40
N ALA A 122 -0.54 7.49 -11.55
CA ALA A 122 0.78 7.90 -11.98
C ALA A 122 1.53 6.82 -12.79
N SER A 123 1.29 5.54 -12.49
CA SER A 123 1.93 4.39 -13.16
C SER A 123 1.25 4.01 -14.48
N GLU A 124 -0.01 4.38 -14.67
CA GLU A 124 -0.75 4.32 -15.94
C GLU A 124 -0.33 5.42 -16.92
N SER A 125 0.36 6.46 -16.43
CA SER A 125 0.82 7.58 -17.24
C SER A 125 2.28 7.44 -17.69
N PRO A 126 2.63 6.61 -18.69
CA PRO A 126 3.88 6.77 -19.42
C PRO A 126 3.59 7.19 -20.87
N ARG A 127 3.07 8.40 -21.13
CA ARG A 127 3.15 9.09 -22.44
C ARG A 127 2.80 10.57 -22.27
N GLY A 128 3.76 11.45 -22.57
CA GLY A 128 3.49 12.88 -22.78
C GLY A 128 4.52 13.83 -22.19
N ALA A 129 5.79 13.75 -22.62
CA ALA A 129 6.73 14.88 -22.63
C ALA A 129 8.07 14.44 -23.27
N ASP A 130 8.05 14.06 -24.55
CA ASP A 130 9.19 14.28 -25.44
C ASP A 130 8.66 14.22 -26.89
N GLU A 131 7.79 15.17 -27.21
CA GLU A 131 7.60 15.60 -28.59
C GLU A 131 7.90 17.10 -28.56
N SER A 132 9.04 17.48 -29.13
CA SER A 132 9.33 18.86 -29.49
C SER A 132 9.97 18.86 -30.88
N PRO A 133 9.60 19.84 -31.71
CA PRO A 133 9.61 19.76 -33.17
C PRO A 133 11.01 19.81 -33.80
#